data_AF-A0A0P1GXQ9-F1
#
_entry.id   AF-A0A0P1GXQ9-F1
#
_cell.length_a   1.000
_cell.length_b   1.000
_cell.length_c   1.000
_cell.angle_alpha   90.00
_cell.angle_beta   90.00
_cell.angle_gamma   90.00
#
_symmetry.space_group_name_H-M   'P 1'
#
loop_
_entity.id
_entity.type
_entity.pdbx_description
1 polymer ?
#
loop_
_entity_poly.entity_id
_entity_poly.type
_entity_poly.pdbx_seq_one_letter_code
_entity_poly.pdbx_strand_id
1 'polypeptide(L)'
;MRLHGLDIARFLAFCGMVLVNFRIAAQVTPGSDFASVLTNSLEGRASALFVILAGIGLSMGHAKAEKSSKLVLLARAGFLLAIGLVNLLIFEADILHYYALYFLVALPFVSAPDRSLWIAALGAVALGFLGLIFLDYEAHWNWETLAYADFWTLEGFLRHSFFNGWHPVFPWVSFVFFGMWIGRQDLYQKTIQNRLILWGLIAGALGSVPGHLVQDPDLASLLGTASLPPGPFYILTAGGSALVMIGAMLRLGAGLHRLGIAEWLAAPGRMALSLYVAHILLGMGTLEAMGQLDGSLTTEQIFGFSLGFCALSMLLTWIWMLIFPHGPLESLMRRCTEIFR
;
A
#
# COMPACT_ATOMS: atom_id res chain seq x y z
N MET A 1 -10.74 10.22 20.94
CA MET A 1 -10.96 11.01 19.70
C MET A 1 -10.40 10.22 18.54
N ARG A 2 -11.11 10.03 17.43
CA ARG A 2 -10.57 9.24 16.31
C ARG A 2 -9.36 9.95 15.69
N LEU A 3 -8.32 9.21 15.33
CA LEU A 3 -7.13 9.77 14.67
C LEU A 3 -7.43 10.04 13.19
N HIS A 4 -8.14 11.14 12.90
CA HIS A 4 -8.45 11.55 11.52
C HIS A 4 -7.20 11.57 10.63
N GLY A 5 -6.03 11.90 11.19
CA GLY A 5 -4.76 11.87 10.46
C GLY A 5 -4.42 10.51 9.82
N LEU A 6 -4.77 9.38 10.45
CA LEU A 6 -4.54 8.05 9.85
C LEU A 6 -5.47 7.78 8.67
N ASP A 7 -6.74 8.18 8.80
CA ASP A 7 -7.73 8.02 7.73
C ASP A 7 -7.38 8.95 6.55
N ILE A 8 -6.93 10.18 6.81
CA ILE A 8 -6.43 11.11 5.76
C ILE A 8 -5.19 10.55 5.08
N ALA A 9 -4.21 10.05 5.84
CA ALA A 9 -3.02 9.42 5.27
C ALA A 9 -3.40 8.21 4.39
N ARG A 10 -4.43 7.44 4.77
CA ARG A 10 -4.95 6.33 3.97
C ARG A 10 -5.56 6.81 2.66
N PHE A 11 -6.30 7.93 2.68
CA PHE A 11 -6.83 8.51 1.46
C PHE A 11 -5.72 9.05 0.54
N LEU A 12 -4.71 9.72 1.08
CA LEU A 12 -3.57 10.20 0.29
C LEU A 12 -2.78 9.04 -0.34
N ALA A 13 -2.60 7.94 0.39
CA ALA A 13 -2.02 6.71 -0.14
C ALA A 13 -2.85 6.16 -1.30
N PHE A 14 -4.18 6.13 -1.15
CA PHE A 14 -5.09 5.73 -2.21
C PHE A 14 -4.97 6.62 -3.45
N CYS A 15 -4.96 7.95 -3.29
CA CYS A 15 -4.76 8.86 -4.41
C CYS A 15 -3.44 8.58 -5.13
N GLY A 16 -2.35 8.38 -4.39
CA GLY A 16 -1.06 8.02 -4.99
C GLY A 16 -1.10 6.71 -5.79
N MET A 17 -1.81 5.69 -5.28
CA MET A 17 -2.02 4.44 -6.04
C MET A 17 -2.84 4.68 -7.31
N VAL A 18 -3.89 5.52 -7.27
CA VAL A 18 -4.68 5.87 -8.47
C VAL A 18 -3.80 6.52 -9.54
N LEU A 19 -2.99 7.53 -9.16
CA LEU A 19 -2.09 8.22 -10.08
C LEU A 19 -1.14 7.26 -10.80
N VAL A 20 -0.56 6.32 -10.05
CA VAL A 20 0.40 5.33 -10.58
C VAL A 20 -0.32 4.29 -11.44
N ASN A 21 -1.40 3.69 -10.93
CA ASN A 21 -2.11 2.61 -11.60
C ASN A 21 -2.77 3.07 -12.90
N PHE A 22 -3.37 4.26 -12.92
CA PHE A 22 -3.97 4.81 -14.13
C PHE A 22 -2.92 5.05 -15.22
N ARG A 23 -1.73 5.56 -14.85
CA ARG A 23 -0.62 5.71 -15.80
C ARG A 23 -0.16 4.36 -16.36
N ILE A 24 0.04 3.36 -15.49
CA ILE A 24 0.47 2.01 -15.89
C ILE A 24 -0.57 1.37 -16.81
N ALA A 25 -1.85 1.39 -16.42
CA ALA A 25 -2.93 0.82 -17.21
C ALA A 25 -3.14 1.53 -18.55
N ALA A 26 -2.94 2.85 -18.59
CA ALA A 26 -3.02 3.62 -19.82
C ALA A 26 -1.77 3.51 -20.71
N GLN A 27 -0.75 2.74 -20.29
CA GLN A 27 0.52 2.53 -21.01
C GLN A 27 1.25 3.85 -21.34
N VAL A 28 1.06 4.88 -20.49
CA VAL A 28 1.66 6.20 -20.71
C VAL A 28 3.11 6.18 -20.23
N THR A 29 4.04 6.41 -21.16
CA THR A 29 5.46 6.49 -20.84
C THR A 29 5.75 7.77 -20.05
N PRO A 30 6.44 7.69 -18.89
CA PRO A 30 6.76 8.87 -18.11
C PRO A 30 7.79 9.77 -18.81
N GLY A 31 7.59 11.09 -18.71
CA GLY A 31 8.50 12.12 -19.19
C GLY A 31 9.26 12.84 -18.05
N SER A 32 9.79 14.01 -18.37
CA SER A 32 10.44 14.91 -17.40
C SER A 32 9.52 16.01 -16.87
N ASP A 33 8.23 15.97 -17.22
CA ASP A 33 7.22 16.91 -16.76
C ASP A 33 6.86 16.71 -15.27
N PHE A 34 6.16 17.70 -14.70
CA PHE A 34 5.78 17.66 -13.29
C PHE A 34 4.89 16.46 -12.94
N ALA A 35 3.91 16.12 -13.80
CA ALA A 35 3.02 15.00 -13.57
C ALA A 35 3.78 13.67 -13.53
N SER A 36 4.74 13.48 -14.44
CA SER A 36 5.61 12.31 -14.49
C SER A 36 6.50 12.20 -13.26
N VAL A 37 7.20 13.29 -12.88
CA VAL A 37 8.09 13.31 -11.71
C VAL A 37 7.33 13.01 -10.42
N LEU A 38 6.14 13.61 -10.25
CA LEU A 38 5.31 13.38 -9.08
C LEU A 38 4.78 11.93 -9.05
N THR A 39 4.26 11.43 -10.17
CA THR A 39 3.72 10.06 -10.26
C THR A 39 4.82 9.01 -10.00
N ASN A 40 6.01 9.18 -10.60
CA ASN A 40 7.17 8.32 -10.35
C ASN A 40 7.63 8.36 -8.88
N SER A 41 7.55 9.52 -8.24
CA SER A 41 7.91 9.65 -6.83
C SER A 41 6.95 8.87 -5.91
N LEU A 42 5.69 8.70 -6.31
CA LEU A 42 4.65 7.98 -5.58
C LEU A 42 4.66 6.47 -5.83
N GLU A 43 5.25 6.04 -6.94
CA GLU A 43 5.33 4.63 -7.34
C GLU A 43 5.97 3.76 -6.26
N GLY A 44 5.24 2.70 -5.87
CA GLY A 44 5.55 1.84 -4.73
C GLY A 44 5.41 2.50 -3.35
N ARG A 45 5.75 3.79 -3.19
CA ARG A 45 5.72 4.50 -1.89
C ARG A 45 4.30 4.73 -1.38
N ALA A 46 3.35 5.01 -2.28
CA ALA A 46 1.94 5.12 -1.95
C ALA A 46 1.38 3.80 -1.40
N SER A 47 1.70 2.67 -2.06
CA SER A 47 1.34 1.34 -1.59
C SER A 47 2.02 1.00 -0.27
N ALA A 48 3.30 1.33 -0.08
CA ALA A 48 4.01 1.09 1.19
C ALA A 48 3.36 1.82 2.38
N LEU A 49 2.94 3.08 2.19
CA LEU A 49 2.16 3.82 3.18
C LEU A 49 0.84 3.10 3.51
N PHE A 50 0.13 2.61 2.50
CA PHE A 50 -1.10 1.85 2.69
C PHE A 50 -0.87 0.56 3.50
N VAL A 51 0.25 -0.13 3.27
CA VAL A 51 0.63 -1.38 3.97
C VAL A 51 1.01 -1.12 5.43
N ILE A 52 1.76 -0.04 5.70
CA ILE A 52 2.07 0.38 7.08
C ILE A 52 0.78 0.74 7.84
N LEU A 53 -0.15 1.49 7.21
CA LEU A 53 -1.44 1.82 7.81
C LEU A 53 -2.30 0.58 8.10
N ALA A 54 -2.19 -0.47 7.28
CA ALA A 54 -2.83 -1.75 7.54
C ALA A 54 -2.24 -2.44 8.78
N GLY A 55 -0.90 -2.45 8.91
CA GLY A 55 -0.21 -2.92 10.11
C GLY A 55 -0.63 -2.18 11.38
N ILE A 56 -0.76 -0.85 11.32
CA ILE A 56 -1.29 -0.03 12.43
C ILE A 56 -2.72 -0.48 12.80
N GLY A 57 -3.57 -0.71 11.79
CA GLY A 57 -4.93 -1.21 11.99
C GLY A 57 -5.00 -2.58 12.66
N LEU A 58 -4.04 -3.47 12.35
CA LEU A 58 -3.94 -4.79 12.98
C LEU A 58 -3.63 -4.69 14.47
N SER A 59 -2.70 -3.83 14.90
CA SER A 59 -2.36 -3.71 16.33
C SER A 59 -3.43 -3.00 17.15
N MET A 60 -4.07 -1.96 16.59
CA MET A 60 -5.12 -1.20 17.29
C MET A 60 -6.40 -2.02 17.53
N GLY A 61 -6.70 -2.98 16.66
CA GLY A 61 -7.89 -3.82 16.77
C GLY A 61 -7.80 -4.96 17.79
N HIS A 62 -6.63 -5.19 18.40
CA HIS A 62 -6.30 -6.47 19.06
C HIS A 62 -5.72 -6.32 20.48
N ALA A 63 -6.05 -5.25 21.22
CA ALA A 63 -5.52 -4.96 22.55
C ALA A 63 -5.68 -6.10 23.59
N LYS A 64 -6.55 -7.09 23.33
CA LYS A 64 -6.46 -8.45 23.89
C LYS A 64 -6.61 -9.44 22.75
N ALA A 65 -5.57 -10.23 22.49
CA ALA A 65 -5.61 -11.26 21.47
C ALA A 65 -6.43 -12.47 21.92
N GLU A 66 -7.75 -12.33 21.89
CA GLU A 66 -8.67 -13.44 22.06
C GLU A 66 -8.64 -14.34 20.81
N LYS A 67 -8.96 -15.63 20.99
CA LYS A 67 -9.04 -16.62 19.90
C LYS A 67 -9.98 -16.15 18.77
N SER A 68 -11.09 -15.51 19.13
CA SER A 68 -12.04 -14.86 18.22
C SER A 68 -11.35 -13.83 17.30
N SER A 69 -10.41 -13.07 17.83
CA SER A 69 -9.69 -12.04 17.07
C SER A 69 -8.78 -12.61 15.97
N LYS A 70 -8.15 -13.77 16.19
CA LYS A 70 -7.34 -14.46 15.18
C LYS A 70 -8.20 -15.04 14.05
N LEU A 71 -9.38 -15.58 14.38
CA LEU A 71 -10.33 -16.08 13.38
C LEU A 71 -10.89 -14.94 12.52
N VAL A 72 -11.18 -13.79 13.13
CA VAL A 72 -11.59 -12.58 12.38
C VAL A 72 -10.49 -12.14 11.41
N LEU A 73 -9.22 -12.15 11.82
CA LEU A 73 -8.11 -11.82 10.92
C LEU A 73 -7.98 -12.83 9.78
N LEU A 74 -8.11 -14.13 10.07
CA LEU A 74 -8.09 -15.18 9.06
C LEU A 74 -9.24 -15.03 8.06
N ALA A 75 -10.45 -14.72 8.53
CA ALA A 75 -11.61 -14.46 7.69
C ALA A 75 -11.42 -13.21 6.80
N ARG A 76 -10.80 -12.15 7.33
CA ARG A 76 -10.43 -10.97 6.52
C ARG A 76 -9.41 -11.33 5.44
N ALA A 77 -8.39 -12.11 5.80
CA ALA A 77 -7.40 -12.58 4.83
C ALA A 77 -8.07 -13.42 3.73
N GLY A 78 -8.95 -14.37 4.08
CA GLY A 78 -9.69 -15.16 3.11
C GLY A 78 -10.59 -14.31 2.20
N PHE A 79 -11.27 -13.31 2.75
CA PHE A 79 -12.10 -12.37 1.98
C PHE A 79 -11.26 -11.56 0.97
N LEU A 80 -10.13 -11.00 1.43
CA LEU A 80 -9.22 -10.24 0.57
C LEU A 80 -8.56 -11.12 -0.49
N LEU A 81 -8.24 -12.37 -0.16
CA LEU A 81 -7.70 -13.34 -1.12
C LEU A 81 -8.71 -13.62 -2.22
N ALA A 82 -9.97 -13.90 -1.86
CA ALA A 82 -11.02 -14.19 -2.83
C ALA A 82 -11.27 -13.01 -3.78
N ILE A 83 -11.42 -11.80 -3.25
CA ILE A 83 -11.60 -10.60 -4.09
C ILE A 83 -10.34 -10.31 -4.91
N GLY A 84 -9.15 -10.43 -4.33
CA GLY A 84 -7.89 -10.19 -5.03
C GLY A 84 -7.68 -11.14 -6.21
N LEU A 85 -7.94 -12.44 -6.03
CA LEU A 85 -7.86 -13.43 -7.11
C LEU A 85 -8.86 -13.17 -8.23
N VAL A 86 -10.08 -12.70 -7.91
CA VAL A 86 -11.05 -12.28 -8.93
C VAL A 86 -10.56 -11.01 -9.63
N ASN A 87 -9.99 -10.06 -8.89
CA ASN A 87 -9.52 -8.80 -9.42
C ASN A 87 -8.30 -8.96 -10.35
N LEU A 88 -7.45 -9.96 -10.08
CA LEU A 88 -6.33 -10.34 -10.95
C LEU A 88 -6.76 -10.75 -12.37
N LEU A 89 -8.02 -11.16 -12.57
CA LEU A 89 -8.55 -11.46 -13.91
C LEU A 89 -8.75 -10.19 -14.77
N ILE A 90 -8.73 -9.01 -14.13
CA ILE A 90 -9.00 -7.72 -14.76
C ILE A 90 -7.74 -6.83 -14.69
N PHE A 91 -6.99 -6.89 -13.58
CA PHE A 91 -5.83 -6.05 -13.35
C PHE A 91 -4.71 -6.82 -12.63
N GLU A 92 -3.60 -7.07 -13.33
CA GLU A 92 -2.49 -7.90 -12.83
C GLU A 92 -1.72 -7.29 -11.64
N ALA A 93 -1.74 -5.95 -11.51
CA ALA A 93 -1.09 -5.26 -10.38
C ALA A 93 -2.00 -5.14 -9.14
N ASP A 94 -2.94 -6.08 -8.95
CA ASP A 94 -3.76 -6.17 -7.73
C ASP A 94 -2.90 -6.31 -6.46
N ILE A 95 -3.26 -5.54 -5.42
CA ILE A 95 -2.59 -5.61 -4.11
C ILE A 95 -3.35 -6.45 -3.08
N LEU A 96 -4.63 -6.78 -3.32
CA LEU A 96 -5.50 -7.39 -2.31
C LEU A 96 -5.08 -8.81 -1.95
N HIS A 97 -4.67 -9.62 -2.93
CA HIS A 97 -4.17 -10.97 -2.65
C HIS A 97 -2.88 -10.95 -1.80
N TYR A 98 -1.98 -9.99 -2.04
CA TYR A 98 -0.81 -9.79 -1.19
C TYR A 98 -1.21 -9.40 0.24
N TYR A 99 -2.21 -8.53 0.42
CA TYR A 99 -2.71 -8.18 1.75
C TYR A 99 -3.21 -9.39 2.54
N ALA A 100 -3.90 -10.32 1.86
CA ALA A 100 -4.30 -11.57 2.47
C ALA A 100 -3.09 -12.34 2.99
N LEU A 101 -2.05 -12.49 2.16
CA LEU A 101 -0.82 -13.19 2.54
C LEU A 101 -0.08 -12.47 3.67
N TYR A 102 0.02 -11.13 3.63
CA TYR A 102 0.61 -10.35 4.71
C TYR A 102 -0.11 -10.59 6.03
N PHE A 103 -1.45 -10.64 6.02
CA PHE A 103 -2.25 -10.89 7.20
C PHE A 103 -2.05 -12.31 7.74
N LEU A 104 -1.92 -13.31 6.86
CA LEU A 104 -1.59 -14.68 7.25
C LEU A 104 -0.21 -14.77 7.90
N VAL A 105 0.80 -14.11 7.31
CA VAL A 105 2.16 -14.06 7.86
C VAL A 105 2.22 -13.26 9.17
N ALA A 106 1.40 -12.21 9.31
CA ALA A 106 1.32 -11.39 10.53
C ALA A 106 0.53 -12.07 11.66
N LEU A 107 -0.32 -13.06 11.37
CA LEU A 107 -1.19 -13.76 12.32
C LEU A 107 -0.46 -14.27 13.59
N PRO A 108 0.71 -14.94 13.52
CA PRO A 108 1.44 -15.35 14.72
C PRO A 108 2.00 -14.17 15.54
N PHE A 109 2.14 -12.99 14.94
CA PHE A 109 2.77 -11.82 15.55
C PHE A 109 1.79 -10.82 16.19
N VAL A 110 0.48 -10.99 15.99
CA VAL A 110 -0.56 -10.10 16.52
C VAL A 110 -0.39 -9.88 18.03
N SER A 111 -0.11 -10.94 18.77
CA SER A 111 0.10 -10.95 20.23
C SER A 111 1.56 -10.95 20.66
N ALA A 112 2.50 -11.00 19.70
CA ALA A 112 3.92 -11.15 19.99
C ALA A 112 4.50 -9.83 20.53
N PRO A 113 5.57 -9.85 21.35
CA PRO A 113 6.20 -8.63 21.85
C PRO A 113 6.84 -7.82 20.71
N ASP A 114 7.10 -6.53 20.96
CA ASP A 114 7.69 -5.61 19.97
C ASP A 114 9.01 -6.13 19.39
N ARG A 115 9.82 -6.81 20.21
CA ARG A 115 11.07 -7.43 19.75
C ARG A 115 10.85 -8.43 18.62
N SER A 116 9.77 -9.23 18.69
CA SER A 116 9.43 -10.19 17.65
C SER A 116 9.04 -9.51 16.35
N LEU A 117 8.37 -8.36 16.41
CA LEU A 117 8.01 -7.58 15.21
C LEU A 117 9.27 -7.07 14.49
N TRP A 118 10.25 -6.55 15.24
CA TRP A 118 11.52 -6.08 14.67
C TRP A 118 12.35 -7.21 14.07
N ILE A 119 12.44 -8.36 14.75
CA ILE A 119 13.13 -9.54 14.21
C ILE A 119 12.43 -10.04 12.94
N ALA A 120 11.09 -10.07 12.93
CA ALA A 120 10.32 -10.49 11.75
C ALA A 120 10.45 -9.51 10.59
N ALA A 121 10.45 -8.20 10.84
CA ALA A 121 10.68 -7.18 9.83
C ALA A 121 12.08 -7.31 9.22
N LEU A 122 13.11 -7.44 10.05
CA LEU A 122 14.49 -7.62 9.59
C LEU A 122 14.67 -8.94 8.83
N GLY A 123 14.06 -10.02 9.32
CA GLY A 123 14.06 -11.32 8.66
C GLY A 123 13.38 -11.27 7.29
N ALA A 124 12.25 -10.57 7.16
CA ALA A 124 11.57 -10.40 5.89
C ALA A 124 12.41 -9.62 4.86
N VAL A 125 13.09 -8.55 5.30
CA VAL A 125 14.01 -7.79 4.44
C VAL A 125 15.21 -8.65 4.04
N ALA A 126 15.80 -9.38 4.98
CA ALA A 126 16.93 -10.26 4.71
C ALA A 126 16.55 -11.39 3.73
N LEU A 127 15.39 -12.02 3.90
CA LEU A 127 14.91 -13.07 2.99
C LEU A 127 14.66 -12.52 1.59
N GLY A 128 14.03 -11.35 1.46
CA GLY A 128 13.82 -10.70 0.17
C GLY A 128 15.15 -10.39 -0.51
N PHE A 129 16.11 -9.81 0.22
CA PHE A 129 17.42 -9.46 -0.32
C PHE A 129 18.26 -10.69 -0.70
N LEU A 130 18.25 -11.75 0.11
CA LEU A 130 18.88 -13.02 -0.26
C LEU A 130 18.23 -13.62 -1.52
N GLY A 131 16.91 -13.51 -1.65
CA GLY A 131 16.20 -13.87 -2.87
C GLY A 131 16.75 -13.12 -4.09
N LEU A 132 16.95 -11.81 -4.00
CA LEU A 132 17.51 -11.01 -5.10
C LEU A 132 18.95 -11.40 -5.49
N ILE A 133 19.72 -12.00 -4.57
CA ILE A 133 21.09 -12.46 -4.82
C ILE A 133 21.10 -13.86 -5.45
N PHE A 134 20.21 -14.75 -5.00
CA PHE A 134 20.28 -16.18 -5.32
C PHE A 134 19.24 -16.66 -6.32
N LEU A 135 18.17 -15.89 -6.55
CA LEU A 135 17.07 -16.25 -7.44
C LEU A 135 16.93 -15.21 -8.55
N ASP A 136 16.48 -15.68 -9.71
CA ASP A 136 16.17 -14.82 -10.84
C ASP A 136 14.85 -14.08 -10.62
N TYR A 137 14.90 -12.75 -10.47
CA TYR A 137 13.71 -11.93 -10.29
C TYR A 137 12.86 -11.85 -11.57
N GLU A 138 13.48 -11.94 -12.75
CA GLU A 138 12.80 -11.76 -14.04
C GLU A 138 12.07 -13.01 -14.53
N ALA A 139 12.39 -14.17 -13.96
CA ALA A 139 11.75 -15.42 -14.37
C ALA A 139 10.21 -15.35 -14.33
N HIS A 140 9.60 -15.84 -15.42
CA HIS A 140 8.16 -15.84 -15.72
C HIS A 140 7.55 -14.47 -16.05
N TRP A 141 8.29 -13.36 -15.98
CA TRP A 141 7.77 -12.06 -16.40
C TRP A 141 7.93 -11.82 -17.90
N ASN A 142 6.89 -11.25 -18.51
CA ASN A 142 7.01 -10.47 -19.73
C ASN A 142 6.84 -8.99 -19.38
N TRP A 143 7.95 -8.24 -19.33
CA TRP A 143 7.95 -6.81 -18.98
C TRP A 143 7.39 -5.89 -20.07
N GLU A 144 7.23 -6.37 -21.30
CA GLU A 144 6.58 -5.60 -22.37
C GLU A 144 5.07 -5.58 -22.20
N THR A 145 4.48 -6.73 -21.88
CA THR A 145 3.03 -6.87 -21.68
C THR A 145 2.61 -6.76 -20.22
N LEU A 146 3.57 -6.69 -19.29
CA LEU A 146 3.37 -6.77 -17.85
C LEU A 146 2.61 -8.03 -17.41
N ALA A 147 2.79 -9.13 -18.15
CA ALA A 147 2.09 -10.39 -17.91
C ALA A 147 2.98 -11.39 -17.15
N TYR A 148 2.40 -12.13 -16.20
CA TYR A 148 3.09 -13.20 -15.48
C TYR A 148 2.72 -14.60 -15.99
N ALA A 149 3.70 -15.34 -16.50
CA ALA A 149 3.52 -16.72 -16.96
C ALA A 149 3.28 -17.68 -15.79
N ASP A 150 2.44 -18.69 -16.00
CA ASP A 150 2.19 -19.78 -15.05
C ASP A 150 1.71 -19.36 -13.65
N PHE A 151 1.15 -18.14 -13.51
CA PHE A 151 0.64 -17.62 -12.23
C PHE A 151 -0.33 -18.59 -11.54
N TRP A 152 -1.19 -19.27 -12.30
CA TRP A 152 -2.20 -20.19 -11.79
C TRP A 152 -1.66 -21.56 -11.38
N THR A 153 -0.37 -21.83 -11.59
CA THR A 153 0.30 -23.00 -11.02
C THR A 153 0.69 -22.72 -9.58
N LEU A 154 0.83 -23.78 -8.76
CA LEU A 154 1.27 -23.61 -7.38
C LEU A 154 2.66 -22.96 -7.29
N GLU A 155 3.59 -23.38 -8.15
CA GLU A 155 4.95 -22.84 -8.20
C GLU A 155 4.96 -21.36 -8.60
N GLY A 156 4.29 -21.02 -9.70
CA GLY A 156 4.19 -19.64 -10.19
C GLY A 156 3.50 -18.72 -9.19
N PHE A 157 2.39 -19.15 -8.59
CA PHE A 157 1.71 -18.40 -7.54
C PHE A 157 2.63 -18.12 -6.35
N LEU A 158 3.37 -19.13 -5.87
CA LEU A 158 4.28 -18.96 -4.73
C LEU A 158 5.45 -18.05 -5.07
N ARG A 159 6.07 -18.21 -6.24
CA ARG A 159 7.19 -17.37 -6.69
C ARG A 159 6.75 -15.91 -6.83
N HIS A 160 5.65 -15.66 -7.55
CA HIS A 160 5.08 -14.33 -7.72
C HIS A 160 4.72 -13.72 -6.35
N SER A 161 3.95 -14.44 -5.55
CA SER A 161 3.42 -13.90 -4.30
C SER A 161 4.50 -13.62 -3.26
N PHE A 162 5.52 -14.47 -3.16
CA PHE A 162 6.51 -14.37 -2.09
C PHE A 162 7.82 -13.69 -2.49
N PHE A 163 8.15 -13.62 -3.79
CA PHE A 163 9.46 -13.17 -4.22
C PHE A 163 9.45 -12.13 -5.35
N ASN A 164 8.88 -12.44 -6.52
CA ASN A 164 9.07 -11.60 -7.71
C ASN A 164 7.82 -10.90 -8.26
N GLY A 165 6.74 -10.84 -7.49
CA GLY A 165 5.54 -10.12 -7.88
C GLY A 165 5.67 -8.59 -7.81
N TRP A 166 4.58 -7.86 -8.06
CA TRP A 166 4.51 -6.40 -7.88
C TRP A 166 4.78 -5.96 -6.44
N HIS A 167 4.27 -6.73 -5.47
CA HIS A 167 4.35 -6.43 -4.04
C HIS A 167 4.64 -7.72 -3.23
N PRO A 168 5.79 -8.38 -3.44
CA PRO A 168 6.04 -9.71 -2.91
C PRO A 168 6.09 -9.72 -1.38
N VAL A 169 5.58 -10.79 -0.75
CA VAL A 169 5.58 -10.98 0.72
C VAL A 169 6.95 -10.67 1.31
N PHE A 170 8.02 -11.16 0.70
CA PHE A 170 9.36 -10.75 1.06
C PHE A 170 9.89 -9.77 0.00
N PRO A 171 10.24 -8.52 0.37
CA PRO A 171 10.35 -8.00 1.73
C PRO A 171 9.13 -7.22 2.28
N TRP A 172 8.02 -7.05 1.54
CA TRP A 172 6.97 -6.08 1.87
C TRP A 172 6.25 -6.32 3.21
N VAL A 173 6.17 -7.55 3.69
CA VAL A 173 5.56 -7.85 5.00
C VAL A 173 6.27 -7.15 6.17
N SER A 174 7.53 -6.72 5.96
CA SER A 174 8.24 -5.84 6.89
C SER A 174 7.48 -4.54 7.18
N PHE A 175 6.80 -3.96 6.19
CA PHE A 175 5.94 -2.78 6.37
C PHE A 175 4.76 -3.06 7.29
N VAL A 176 4.17 -4.26 7.23
CA VAL A 176 3.09 -4.66 8.13
C VAL A 176 3.61 -4.78 9.56
N PHE A 177 4.73 -5.46 9.78
CA PHE A 177 5.34 -5.58 11.11
C PHE A 177 5.74 -4.23 11.68
N PHE A 178 6.29 -3.35 10.85
CA PHE A 178 6.64 -1.99 11.24
C PHE A 178 5.39 -1.17 11.59
N GLY A 179 4.33 -1.26 10.78
CA GLY A 179 3.02 -0.67 11.07
C GLY A 179 2.42 -1.16 12.39
N MET A 180 2.50 -2.47 12.67
CA MET A 180 2.03 -3.04 13.93
C MET A 180 2.79 -2.48 15.13
N TRP A 181 4.10 -2.26 15.01
CA TRP A 181 4.89 -1.61 16.06
C TRP A 181 4.48 -0.14 16.25
N ILE A 182 4.28 0.61 15.17
CA ILE A 182 3.80 2.02 15.22
C ILE A 182 2.43 2.09 15.90
N GLY A 183 1.51 1.21 15.54
CA GLY A 183 0.16 1.20 16.11
C GLY A 183 0.08 0.73 17.56
N ARG A 184 1.20 0.31 18.16
CA ARG A 184 1.34 0.08 19.62
C ARG A 184 1.83 1.33 20.37
N GLN A 185 2.33 2.34 19.66
CA GLN A 185 2.75 3.61 20.25
C GLN A 185 1.55 4.51 20.53
N ASP A 186 1.71 5.48 21.45
CA ASP A 186 0.70 6.49 21.69
C ASP A 186 0.73 7.58 20.60
N LEU A 187 -0.03 7.34 19.54
CA LEU A 187 -0.10 8.22 18.37
C LEU A 187 -0.76 9.58 18.65
N TYR A 188 -1.37 9.79 19.83
CA TYR A 188 -1.87 11.10 20.24
C TYR A 188 -0.75 12.01 20.75
N GLN A 189 0.37 11.45 21.18
CA GLN A 189 1.49 12.23 21.70
C GLN A 189 2.24 12.95 20.57
N LYS A 190 2.34 14.27 20.70
CA LYS A 190 3.11 15.12 19.76
C LYS A 190 4.57 14.66 19.63
N THR A 191 5.16 14.14 20.70
CA THR A 191 6.52 13.60 20.69
C THR A 191 6.64 12.43 19.73
N ILE A 192 5.68 11.49 19.74
CA ILE A 192 5.67 10.35 18.82
C ILE A 192 5.45 10.86 17.39
N GLN A 193 4.49 11.77 17.16
CA GLN A 193 4.23 12.35 15.84
C GLN A 193 5.47 13.01 15.23
N ASN A 194 6.19 13.82 16.02
CA ASN A 194 7.42 14.48 15.58
C ASN A 194 8.56 13.47 15.36
N ARG A 195 8.65 12.41 16.17
CA ARG A 195 9.63 11.32 15.98
C ARG A 195 9.37 10.55 14.70
N LEU A 196 8.11 10.29 14.33
CA LEU A 196 7.77 9.67 13.04
C LEU A 196 8.29 10.53 11.88
N ILE A 197 8.07 11.84 11.93
CA ILE A 197 8.59 12.77 10.91
C ILE A 197 10.12 12.74 10.87
N LEU A 198 10.78 12.93 12.02
CA LEU A 198 12.24 12.99 12.09
C LEU A 198 12.90 11.69 11.61
N TRP A 199 12.48 10.55 12.14
CA TRP A 199 13.04 9.25 11.75
C TRP A 199 12.68 8.88 10.32
N GLY A 200 11.52 9.32 9.83
CA GLY A 200 11.15 9.16 8.42
C GLY A 200 12.06 9.94 7.48
N LEU A 201 12.40 11.19 7.82
CA LEU A 201 13.36 11.99 7.07
C LEU A 201 14.77 11.38 7.11
N ILE A 202 15.22 10.92 8.27
CA ILE A 202 16.53 10.26 8.43
C ILE A 202 16.57 8.97 7.59
N ALA A 203 15.54 8.13 7.65
CA ALA A 203 15.45 6.91 6.85
C ALA A 203 15.44 7.21 5.35
N GLY A 204 14.69 8.23 4.92
CA GLY A 204 14.68 8.68 3.53
C GLY A 204 16.06 9.13 3.05
N ALA A 205 16.77 9.93 3.84
CA ALA A 205 18.10 10.43 3.51
C ALA A 205 19.16 9.32 3.52
N LEU A 206 19.17 8.45 4.52
CA LEU A 206 20.13 7.36 4.61
C LEU A 206 19.89 6.29 3.54
N GLY A 207 18.63 6.02 3.19
CA GLY A 207 18.28 5.03 2.19
C GLY A 207 18.58 5.46 0.75
N SER A 208 18.61 6.76 0.46
CA SER A 208 18.91 7.22 -0.91
C SER A 208 20.40 7.22 -1.25
N VAL A 209 21.29 7.23 -0.26
CA VAL A 209 22.74 7.37 -0.48
C VAL A 209 23.39 6.16 -1.17
N PRO A 210 23.16 4.89 -0.76
CA PRO A 210 24.00 3.76 -1.17
C PRO A 210 24.01 3.50 -2.69
N GLY A 211 22.87 3.58 -3.37
CA GLY A 211 22.80 3.41 -4.83
C GLY A 211 23.60 4.46 -5.61
N HIS A 212 23.84 5.65 -5.05
CA HIS A 212 24.66 6.70 -5.68
C HIS A 212 26.17 6.56 -5.41
N LEU A 213 26.57 5.74 -4.43
CA LEU A 213 27.98 5.54 -4.08
C LEU A 213 28.66 4.45 -4.92
N VAL A 214 27.86 3.66 -5.65
CA VAL A 214 28.33 2.52 -6.43
C VAL A 214 28.28 2.84 -7.91
N GLN A 215 29.36 2.48 -8.63
CA GLN A 215 29.47 2.69 -10.08
C GLN A 215 29.02 1.48 -10.90
N ASP A 216 29.06 0.28 -10.31
CA ASP A 216 28.58 -0.94 -10.94
C ASP A 216 27.04 -0.87 -11.11
N PRO A 217 26.50 -0.91 -12.33
CA PRO A 217 25.07 -0.80 -12.60
C PRO A 217 24.23 -1.86 -11.90
N ASP A 218 24.71 -3.10 -11.84
CA ASP A 218 23.95 -4.21 -11.26
C ASP A 218 23.83 -4.02 -9.75
N LEU A 219 24.93 -3.66 -9.10
CA LEU A 219 24.94 -3.36 -7.68
C LEU A 219 24.20 -2.06 -7.36
N ALA A 220 24.26 -1.04 -8.24
CA ALA A 220 23.48 0.19 -8.08
C ALA A 220 21.97 -0.06 -8.14
N SER A 221 21.51 -0.98 -9.01
CA SER A 221 20.10 -1.39 -9.07
C SER A 221 19.64 -2.10 -7.79
N LEU A 222 20.46 -3.02 -7.25
CA LEU A 222 20.19 -3.75 -6.01
C LEU A 222 20.19 -2.86 -4.77
N LEU A 223 21.06 -1.84 -4.75
CA LEU A 223 21.16 -0.88 -3.65
C LEU A 223 20.31 0.39 -3.88
N GLY A 224 19.49 0.39 -4.93
CA GLY A 224 18.65 1.50 -5.33
C GLY A 224 17.38 1.65 -4.48
N THR A 225 16.54 2.61 -4.89
CA THR A 225 15.26 2.93 -4.22
C THR A 225 14.04 2.69 -5.11
N ALA A 226 14.22 1.95 -6.20
CA ALA A 226 13.14 1.49 -7.05
C ALA A 226 12.30 0.43 -6.31
N SER A 227 10.99 0.40 -6.59
CA SER A 227 10.09 -0.57 -5.97
C SER A 227 10.19 -1.97 -6.56
N LEU A 228 10.69 -2.10 -7.79
CA LEU A 228 10.88 -3.35 -8.51
C LEU A 228 12.32 -3.39 -9.08
N PRO A 229 13.15 -4.39 -8.69
CA PRO A 229 12.96 -5.27 -7.54
C PRO A 229 13.04 -4.51 -6.19
N PRO A 230 12.26 -4.90 -5.16
CA PRO A 230 12.24 -4.20 -3.88
C PRO A 230 13.48 -4.52 -3.01
N GLY A 231 14.53 -3.71 -3.12
CA GLY A 231 15.74 -3.81 -2.29
C GLY A 231 15.58 -3.28 -0.85
N PRO A 232 16.58 -3.51 0.03
CA PRO A 232 16.53 -3.04 1.42
C PRO A 232 16.44 -1.51 1.55
N PHE A 233 17.05 -0.77 0.63
CA PHE A 233 17.01 0.69 0.63
C PHE A 233 15.70 1.26 0.09
N TYR A 234 15.01 0.55 -0.81
CA TYR A 234 13.62 0.83 -1.12
C TYR A 234 12.74 0.71 0.13
N ILE A 235 12.88 -0.37 0.90
CA ILE A 235 12.11 -0.54 2.16
C ILE A 235 12.39 0.60 3.15
N LEU A 236 13.65 1.01 3.27
CA LEU A 236 14.02 2.12 4.14
C LEU A 236 13.44 3.46 3.68
N THR A 237 13.56 3.79 2.39
CA THR A 237 13.08 5.07 1.84
C THR A 237 11.56 5.15 1.74
N ALA A 238 10.90 4.09 1.26
CA ALA A 238 9.45 4.02 1.20
C ALA A 238 8.84 4.02 2.61
N GLY A 239 9.40 3.24 3.54
CA GLY A 239 9.03 3.27 4.95
C GLY A 239 9.22 4.66 5.57
N GLY A 240 10.35 5.31 5.28
CA GLY A 240 10.63 6.67 5.72
C GLY A 240 9.61 7.69 5.21
N SER A 241 9.27 7.64 3.92
CA SER A 241 8.24 8.52 3.34
C SER A 241 6.86 8.32 3.97
N ALA A 242 6.50 7.06 4.28
CA ALA A 242 5.26 6.74 4.95
C ALA A 242 5.24 7.28 6.39
N LEU A 243 6.35 7.18 7.14
CA LEU A 243 6.46 7.76 8.48
C LEU A 243 6.28 9.28 8.47
N VAL A 244 6.90 9.97 7.50
CA VAL A 244 6.72 11.41 7.33
C VAL A 244 5.26 11.73 7.07
N MET A 245 4.60 11.02 6.15
CA MET A 245 3.19 11.26 5.83
C MET A 245 2.28 11.00 7.04
N ILE A 246 2.45 9.87 7.73
CA ILE A 246 1.66 9.53 8.93
C ILE A 246 1.89 10.57 10.02
N GLY A 247 3.14 10.89 10.34
CA GLY A 247 3.49 11.87 11.37
C GLY A 247 2.95 13.26 11.05
N ALA A 248 3.07 13.70 9.78
CA ALA A 248 2.54 14.97 9.31
C ALA A 248 1.01 15.04 9.43
N MET A 249 0.29 14.01 8.95
CA MET A 249 -1.18 14.00 9.02
C MET A 249 -1.70 13.91 10.45
N LEU A 250 -1.02 13.18 11.34
CA LEU A 250 -1.34 13.18 12.76
C LEU A 250 -1.13 14.56 13.39
N ARG A 251 -0.04 15.25 13.02
CA ARG A 251 0.32 16.56 13.58
C ARG A 251 -0.58 17.69 13.09
N LEU A 252 -0.98 17.64 11.81
CA LEU A 252 -1.85 18.61 11.15
C LEU A 252 -3.34 18.36 11.44
N GLY A 253 -3.71 17.14 11.85
CA GLY A 253 -5.11 16.75 12.05
C GLY A 253 -5.91 17.70 12.95
N ALA A 254 -5.31 18.22 14.03
CA ALA A 254 -5.98 19.20 14.89
C ALA A 254 -6.27 20.53 14.18
N GLY A 255 -5.37 20.99 13.29
CA GLY A 255 -5.57 22.17 12.47
C GLY A 255 -6.63 21.95 11.39
N LEU A 256 -6.56 20.82 10.68
CA LEU A 256 -7.55 20.43 9.68
C LEU A 256 -8.96 20.28 10.28
N HIS A 257 -9.04 19.80 11.52
CA HIS A 257 -10.31 19.70 12.24
C HIS A 257 -10.89 21.08 12.58
N ARG A 258 -10.05 22.02 13.06
CA ARG A 258 -10.45 23.41 13.30
C ARG A 258 -10.93 24.12 12.04
N LEU A 259 -10.37 23.75 10.88
CA LEU A 259 -10.78 24.27 9.56
C LEU A 259 -12.05 23.59 9.01
N GLY A 260 -12.60 22.58 9.69
CA GLY A 260 -13.80 21.85 9.25
C GLY A 260 -13.59 20.89 8.07
N ILE A 261 -12.36 20.75 7.57
CA ILE A 261 -12.04 19.93 6.38
C ILE A 261 -11.54 18.52 6.73
N ALA A 262 -11.20 18.24 7.99
CA ALA A 262 -10.67 16.93 8.38
C ALA A 262 -11.61 15.77 8.03
N GLU A 263 -12.92 15.97 8.18
CA GLU A 263 -13.89 14.90 7.90
C GLU A 263 -14.04 14.62 6.42
N TRP A 264 -13.99 15.65 5.56
CA TRP A 264 -13.99 15.51 4.10
C TRP A 264 -12.80 14.70 3.61
N LEU A 265 -11.62 14.92 4.19
CA LEU A 265 -10.39 14.21 3.82
C LEU A 265 -10.30 12.81 4.45
N ALA A 266 -10.84 12.63 5.66
CA ALA A 266 -10.79 11.35 6.37
C ALA A 266 -11.84 10.36 5.87
N ALA A 267 -13.00 10.86 5.45
CA ALA A 267 -14.12 10.11 4.90
C ALA A 267 -13.69 9.02 3.89
N PRO A 268 -13.13 9.37 2.72
CA PRO A 268 -12.75 8.38 1.70
C PRO A 268 -11.74 7.37 2.23
N GLY A 269 -10.85 7.77 3.13
CA GLY A 269 -9.88 6.88 3.78
C GLY A 269 -10.50 5.78 4.65
N ARG A 270 -11.78 5.88 5.02
CA ARG A 270 -12.52 4.81 5.72
C ARG A 270 -13.17 3.80 4.78
N MET A 271 -13.23 4.13 3.49
CA MET A 271 -13.82 3.32 2.43
C MET A 271 -12.76 2.83 1.45
N ALA A 272 -11.53 2.64 1.92
CA ALA A 272 -10.39 2.39 1.07
C ALA A 272 -10.47 1.07 0.27
N LEU A 273 -11.12 0.03 0.78
CA LEU A 273 -11.32 -1.23 0.04
C LEU A 273 -12.33 -1.03 -1.08
N SER A 274 -13.45 -0.36 -0.78
CA SER A 274 -14.46 -0.03 -1.80
C SER A 274 -13.89 0.89 -2.88
N LEU A 275 -13.12 1.91 -2.48
CA LEU A 275 -12.45 2.82 -3.40
C LEU A 275 -11.37 2.11 -4.23
N TYR A 276 -10.63 1.17 -3.63
CA TYR A 276 -9.67 0.36 -4.35
C TYR A 276 -10.37 -0.47 -5.44
N VAL A 277 -11.45 -1.18 -5.14
CA VAL A 277 -12.15 -1.92 -6.21
C VAL A 277 -12.80 -0.96 -7.23
N ALA A 278 -13.29 0.19 -6.78
CA ALA A 278 -13.89 1.19 -7.68
C ALA A 278 -12.88 1.85 -8.63
N HIS A 279 -11.63 2.11 -8.24
CA HIS A 279 -10.65 2.68 -9.17
C HIS A 279 -10.28 1.72 -10.29
N ILE A 280 -10.36 0.41 -10.06
CA ILE A 280 -10.17 -0.59 -11.11
C ILE A 280 -11.43 -0.67 -11.98
N LEU A 281 -12.57 -1.04 -11.39
CA LEU A 281 -13.77 -1.35 -12.17
C LEU A 281 -14.42 -0.11 -12.81
N LEU A 282 -14.48 1.01 -12.08
CA LEU A 282 -15.09 2.25 -12.56
C LEU A 282 -14.03 3.20 -13.13
N GLY A 283 -12.91 3.35 -12.44
CA GLY A 283 -11.83 4.23 -12.89
C GLY A 283 -11.21 3.76 -14.21
N MET A 284 -10.50 2.64 -14.17
CA MET A 284 -9.88 2.08 -15.37
C MET A 284 -10.92 1.57 -16.36
N GLY A 285 -12.00 0.94 -15.91
CA GLY A 285 -13.08 0.49 -16.79
C GLY A 285 -13.77 1.62 -17.59
N THR A 286 -13.86 2.85 -17.05
CA THR A 286 -14.38 3.99 -17.84
C THR A 286 -13.37 4.46 -18.88
N LEU A 287 -12.08 4.50 -18.54
CA LEU A 287 -11.01 4.82 -19.51
C LEU A 287 -10.94 3.77 -20.63
N GLU A 288 -11.11 2.49 -20.29
CA GLU A 288 -11.18 1.39 -21.25
C GLU A 288 -12.37 1.55 -22.19
N ALA A 289 -13.57 1.81 -21.65
CA ALA A 289 -14.78 2.05 -22.45
C ALA A 289 -14.67 3.27 -23.38
N MET A 290 -13.84 4.26 -23.01
CA MET A 290 -13.52 5.42 -23.84
C MET A 290 -12.39 5.15 -24.85
N GLY A 291 -11.80 3.96 -24.85
CA GLY A 291 -10.66 3.61 -25.71
C GLY A 291 -9.41 4.43 -25.39
N GLN A 292 -9.17 4.75 -24.10
CA GLN A 292 -8.06 5.59 -23.65
C GLN A 292 -6.97 4.80 -22.91
N LEU A 293 -7.05 3.46 -22.87
CA LEU A 293 -6.05 2.57 -22.29
C LEU A 293 -5.14 1.94 -23.36
N ASP A 294 -4.69 2.75 -24.32
CA ASP A 294 -3.97 2.32 -25.52
C ASP A 294 -2.62 3.05 -25.71
N GLY A 295 -2.17 3.80 -24.71
CA GLY A 295 -0.95 4.62 -24.78
C GLY A 295 -1.15 5.96 -25.51
N SER A 296 -2.36 6.31 -25.97
CA SER A 296 -2.60 7.56 -26.69
C SER A 296 -2.61 8.82 -25.81
N LEU A 297 -2.81 8.65 -24.50
CA LEU A 297 -2.89 9.75 -23.55
C LEU A 297 -1.53 10.38 -23.27
N THR A 298 -1.52 11.71 -23.10
CA THR A 298 -0.36 12.42 -22.57
C THR A 298 -0.26 12.29 -21.05
N THR A 299 0.92 12.54 -20.50
CA THR A 299 1.21 12.51 -19.06
C THR A 299 0.29 13.46 -18.27
N GLU A 300 0.01 14.65 -18.80
CA GLU A 300 -0.91 15.62 -18.19
C GLU A 300 -2.38 15.16 -18.25
N GLN A 301 -2.80 14.52 -19.34
CA GLN A 301 -4.19 14.03 -19.45
C GLN A 301 -4.48 12.92 -18.45
N ILE A 302 -3.61 11.90 -18.37
CA ILE A 302 -3.81 10.79 -17.43
C ILE A 302 -3.71 11.25 -15.97
N PHE A 303 -2.83 12.22 -15.70
CA PHE A 303 -2.75 12.87 -14.39
C PHE A 303 -4.03 13.63 -14.05
N GLY A 304 -4.58 14.39 -15.00
CA GLY A 304 -5.87 15.07 -14.87
C GLY A 304 -7.03 14.11 -14.58
N PHE A 305 -7.12 12.99 -15.31
CA PHE A 305 -8.11 11.94 -15.05
C PHE A 305 -7.96 11.33 -13.66
N SER A 306 -6.72 11.08 -13.23
CA SER A 306 -6.42 10.54 -11.89
C SER A 306 -6.88 11.50 -10.78
N LEU A 307 -6.58 12.79 -10.90
CA LEU A 307 -7.03 13.81 -9.96
C LEU A 307 -8.56 13.97 -9.95
N GLY A 308 -9.17 13.97 -11.13
CA GLY A 308 -10.63 14.01 -11.29
C GLY A 308 -11.30 12.83 -10.59
N PHE A 309 -10.76 11.62 -10.77
CA PHE A 309 -11.25 10.42 -10.10
C PHE A 309 -11.10 10.50 -8.57
N CYS A 310 -9.97 11.01 -8.07
CA CYS A 310 -9.76 11.20 -6.63
C CYS A 310 -10.73 12.22 -6.02
N ALA A 311 -10.95 13.36 -6.71
CA ALA A 311 -11.89 14.39 -6.28
C ALA A 311 -13.33 13.87 -6.29
N LEU A 312 -13.72 13.15 -7.34
CA LEU A 312 -15.04 12.51 -7.43
C LEU A 312 -15.22 11.46 -6.32
N SER A 313 -14.21 10.64 -6.06
CA SER A 313 -14.22 9.65 -4.98
C SER A 313 -14.41 10.31 -3.61
N MET A 314 -13.73 11.43 -3.35
CA MET A 314 -13.92 12.19 -2.12
C MET A 314 -15.36 12.70 -1.96
N LEU A 315 -15.94 13.26 -3.02
CA LEU A 315 -17.33 13.75 -3.01
C LEU A 315 -18.33 12.61 -2.81
N LEU A 316 -18.21 11.53 -3.60
CA LEU A 316 -19.15 10.40 -3.57
C LEU A 316 -19.10 9.65 -2.24
N THR A 317 -17.92 9.46 -1.66
CA THR A 317 -17.79 8.83 -0.33
C THR A 317 -18.40 9.70 0.75
N TRP A 318 -18.22 11.01 0.69
CA TRP A 318 -18.87 11.93 1.62
C TRP A 318 -20.40 11.83 1.54
N ILE A 319 -20.98 11.86 0.33
CA ILE A 319 -22.42 11.67 0.10
C ILE A 319 -22.87 10.30 0.60
N TRP A 320 -22.12 9.24 0.31
CA TRP A 320 -22.42 7.88 0.76
C TRP A 320 -22.52 7.79 2.29
N MET A 321 -21.64 8.49 3.00
CA MET A 321 -21.64 8.50 4.47
C MET A 321 -22.78 9.28 5.11
N LEU A 322 -23.55 10.05 4.34
CA LEU A 322 -24.82 10.60 4.82
C LEU A 322 -25.89 9.51 4.97
N ILE A 323 -25.77 8.40 4.25
CA ILE A 323 -26.77 7.32 4.18
C ILE A 323 -26.28 6.05 4.86
N PHE A 324 -25.01 5.68 4.64
CA PHE A 324 -24.44 4.41 5.10
C PHE A 324 -23.17 4.61 5.94
N PRO A 325 -23.02 3.87 7.06
CA PRO A 325 -21.91 4.10 7.98
C PRO A 325 -20.54 3.57 7.50
N HIS A 326 -20.54 2.67 6.50
CA HIS A 326 -19.34 2.05 5.95
C HIS A 326 -19.49 1.89 4.44
N GLY A 327 -18.37 1.74 3.73
CA GLY A 327 -18.43 1.43 2.31
C GLY A 327 -19.01 0.04 2.04
N PRO A 328 -19.46 -0.22 0.80
CA PRO A 328 -20.13 -1.45 0.44
C PRO A 328 -19.27 -2.69 0.70
N LEU A 329 -18.01 -2.70 0.27
CA LEU A 329 -17.11 -3.84 0.48
C LEU A 329 -16.64 -3.95 1.93
N GLU A 330 -16.43 -2.82 2.61
CA GLU A 330 -16.15 -2.83 4.05
C GLU A 330 -17.33 -3.43 4.84
N SER A 331 -18.57 -3.10 4.46
CA SER A 331 -19.78 -3.65 5.06
C SER A 331 -19.91 -5.16 4.79
N LEU A 332 -19.63 -5.59 3.56
CA LEU A 332 -19.66 -7.00 3.19
C LEU A 332 -18.60 -7.80 3.96
N MET A 333 -17.35 -7.33 3.96
CA MET A 333 -16.27 -7.97 4.72
C MET A 333 -16.62 -8.06 6.20
N ARG A 334 -17.17 -7.00 6.78
CA ARG A 334 -17.62 -7.00 8.19
C ARG A 334 -18.64 -8.10 8.45
N ARG A 335 -19.69 -8.22 7.63
CA ARG A 335 -20.71 -9.28 7.76
C ARG A 335 -20.09 -10.68 7.66
N CYS A 336 -19.18 -10.90 6.71
CA CYS A 336 -18.46 -12.18 6.58
C CYS A 336 -17.64 -12.51 7.83
N THR A 337 -17.06 -11.49 8.48
CA THR A 337 -16.20 -11.67 9.67
C THR A 337 -16.98 -11.72 10.99
N GLU A 338 -18.20 -11.19 11.04
CA GLU A 338 -19.03 -11.15 12.26
C GLU A 338 -19.40 -12.54 12.76
N ILE A 339 -19.47 -13.54 11.88
CA ILE A 339 -19.71 -14.96 12.23
C ILE A 339 -18.61 -15.52 13.15
N PHE A 340 -17.41 -14.94 13.10
CA PHE A 340 -16.24 -15.39 13.85
C PHE A 340 -15.96 -14.58 15.12
N ARG A 341 -16.79 -13.55 15.42
CA ARG A 341 -16.65 -12.70 16.60
C ARG A 341 -17.27 -13.36 17.83
#